data_AF-A0A4D4LT71-F1
#
_entry.id   AF-A0A4D4LT71-F1
#
_cell.length_a   1.000
_cell.length_b   1.000
_cell.length_c   1.000
_cell.angle_alpha   90.00
_cell.angle_beta   90.00
_cell.angle_gamma   90.00
#
_symmetry.space_group_name_H-M   'P 1'
#
loop_
_entity.id
_entity.type
_entity.pdbx_description
1 polymer ?
#
loop_
_entity_poly.entity_id
_entity_poly.type
_entity_poly.pdbx_seq_one_letter_code
_entity_poly.pdbx_strand_id
1 'polypeptide(L)'
;MATTTAELGTTLSLRVRVGLGDLDPDDVEVQAVAGRVDGQDRITDATAVPLKPVGGPDLEGRRVYEGPLSLDRTGPFGYTVRILPTHRLLATSAELGLVAVPSEDVGEGAGVLLR
;
A
#
# COMPACT_ATOMS: atom_id res chain seq x y z
N MET A 1 16.60 13.12 -16.25
CA MET A 1 15.83 12.19 -15.40
C MET A 1 15.96 12.71 -13.98
N ALA A 2 14.86 13.10 -13.33
CA ALA A 2 14.90 13.57 -11.95
C ALA A 2 14.87 12.35 -11.02
N THR A 3 16.00 12.07 -10.36
CA THR A 3 16.02 11.17 -9.21
C THR A 3 15.37 11.93 -8.04
N THR A 4 14.12 11.57 -7.71
CA THR A 4 13.50 12.01 -6.46
C THR A 4 14.24 11.30 -5.33
N THR A 5 15.28 11.93 -4.81
CA THR A 5 15.94 11.45 -3.59
C THR A 5 14.97 11.67 -2.44
N ALA A 6 14.52 10.58 -1.85
CA ALA A 6 13.69 10.60 -0.65
C ALA A 6 14.56 11.08 0.54
N GLU A 7 14.15 12.16 1.21
CA GLU A 7 14.90 12.73 2.34
C GLU A 7 14.42 12.14 3.66
N LEU A 8 15.37 11.75 4.53
CA LEU A 8 15.08 11.30 5.89
C LEU A 8 14.30 12.36 6.67
N GLY A 9 13.27 11.94 7.39
CA GLY A 9 12.41 12.80 8.21
C GLY A 9 11.27 13.45 7.43
N THR A 10 11.20 13.23 6.11
CA THR A 10 10.06 13.67 5.31
C THR A 10 8.90 12.67 5.39
N THR A 11 7.70 13.16 5.12
CA THR A 11 6.52 12.31 4.92
C THR A 11 6.09 12.45 3.47
N LEU A 12 6.04 11.33 2.77
CA LEU A 12 5.52 11.25 1.42
C LEU A 12 3.99 11.09 1.48
N SER A 13 3.28 11.72 0.55
CA SER A 13 1.86 11.40 0.32
C SER A 13 1.78 10.25 -0.67
N LEU A 14 1.50 9.05 -0.18
CA LEU A 14 1.29 7.89 -1.05
C LEU A 14 -0.10 7.97 -1.66
N ARG A 15 -0.19 7.74 -2.97
CA ARG A 15 -1.44 7.71 -3.73
C ARG A 15 -1.53 6.41 -4.53
N VAL A 16 -2.63 5.68 -4.36
CA VAL A 16 -2.85 4.37 -4.99
C VAL A 16 -4.20 4.38 -5.71
N ARG A 17 -4.25 3.82 -6.93
CA ARG A 17 -5.51 3.55 -7.64
C ARG A 17 -5.89 2.09 -7.43
N VAL A 18 -7.09 1.85 -6.94
CA VAL A 18 -7.58 0.51 -6.60
C VAL A 18 -8.89 0.25 -7.34
N GLY A 19 -8.93 -0.82 -8.12
CA GLY A 19 -10.17 -1.37 -8.65
C GLY A 19 -10.75 -2.36 -7.66
N LEU A 20 -11.93 -2.07 -7.12
CA LEU A 20 -12.60 -2.93 -6.12
C LEU A 20 -13.64 -3.88 -6.73
N GLY A 21 -13.93 -3.74 -8.03
CA GLY A 21 -15.06 -4.43 -8.63
C GLY A 21 -16.35 -4.00 -7.95
N ASP A 22 -17.13 -4.97 -7.48
CA ASP A 22 -18.43 -4.74 -6.83
C ASP A 22 -18.32 -4.43 -5.32
N LEU A 23 -17.10 -4.39 -4.76
CA LEU A 23 -16.89 -4.05 -3.34
C LEU A 23 -16.92 -2.54 -3.12
N ASP A 24 -17.53 -2.13 -2.00
CA ASP A 24 -17.48 -0.75 -1.54
C ASP A 24 -16.20 -0.47 -0.75
N PRO A 25 -15.77 0.80 -0.64
CA PRO A 25 -14.62 1.18 0.19
C PRO A 25 -14.73 0.76 1.66
N ASP A 26 -15.95 0.61 2.16
CA ASP A 26 -16.21 0.20 3.55
C ASP A 26 -16.08 -1.32 3.74
N ASP A 27 -16.02 -2.11 2.67
CA ASP A 27 -15.79 -3.55 2.71
C ASP A 27 -14.30 -3.91 2.80
N VAL A 28 -13.41 -2.92 2.61
CA VAL A 28 -11.95 -3.14 2.62
C VAL A 28 -11.19 -2.10 3.43
N GLU A 29 -10.02 -2.49 3.94
CA GLU A 29 -9.00 -1.56 4.40
C GLU A 29 -7.78 -1.63 3.46
N VAL A 30 -7.50 -0.52 2.79
CA VAL A 30 -6.30 -0.36 1.96
C VAL A 30 -5.18 0.15 2.87
N GLN A 31 -4.04 -0.53 2.86
CA GLN A 31 -2.90 -0.20 3.71
C GLN A 31 -1.62 -0.08 2.89
N ALA A 32 -0.81 0.94 3.20
CA ALA A 32 0.61 0.92 2.90
C ALA A 32 1.33 0.08 3.96
N VAL A 33 2.18 -0.84 3.55
CA VAL A 33 3.06 -1.59 4.44
C VAL A 33 4.48 -1.25 4.09
N ALA A 34 5.20 -0.62 5.01
CA ALA A 34 6.51 -0.08 4.72
C ALA A 34 7.51 -0.34 5.84
N GLY A 35 8.79 -0.36 5.48
CA GLY A 35 9.86 -0.64 6.42
C GLY A 35 11.21 -0.71 5.73
N ARG A 36 12.19 -1.26 6.43
CA ARG A 36 13.56 -1.39 5.94
C ARG A 36 13.65 -2.53 4.93
N VAL A 37 14.45 -2.35 3.89
CA VAL A 37 14.77 -3.42 2.95
C VAL A 37 16.10 -4.09 3.32
N ASP A 38 16.10 -5.42 3.39
CA ASP A 38 17.30 -6.22 3.60
C ASP A 38 18.03 -6.56 2.28
N GLY A 39 19.15 -7.30 2.36
CA GLY A 39 19.93 -7.68 1.17
C GLY A 39 19.25 -8.68 0.23
N GLN A 40 18.03 -9.13 0.54
CA GLN A 40 17.22 -10.02 -0.29
C GLN A 40 15.94 -9.33 -0.77
N ASP A 41 15.93 -8.00 -0.78
CA ASP A 41 14.79 -7.16 -1.18
C ASP A 41 13.51 -7.41 -0.36
N ARG A 42 13.64 -7.86 0.90
CA ARG A 42 12.48 -8.05 1.79
C ARG A 42 12.26 -6.84 2.69
N ILE A 43 11.00 -6.44 2.83
CA ILE A 43 10.58 -5.47 3.84
C ILE A 43 10.67 -6.14 5.22
N THR A 44 11.38 -5.49 6.13
CA THR A 44 11.62 -5.86 7.53
C THR A 44 11.20 -4.70 8.44
N ASP A 45 10.87 -4.98 9.71
CA ASP A 45 10.33 -3.97 10.65
C ASP A 45 9.11 -3.24 10.07
N ALA A 46 8.21 -4.00 9.43
CA ALA A 46 7.11 -3.43 8.67
C ALA A 46 6.07 -2.75 9.56
N THR A 47 5.71 -1.52 9.22
CA THR A 47 4.58 -0.79 9.78
C THR A 47 3.48 -0.65 8.73
N ALA A 48 2.24 -0.92 9.12
CA ALA A 48 1.07 -0.75 8.27
C ALA A 48 0.37 0.60 8.57
N VAL A 49 0.09 1.38 7.53
CA VAL A 49 -0.62 2.66 7.61
C VAL A 49 -1.87 2.58 6.74
N PRO A 50 -3.08 2.82 7.30
CA PRO A 50 -4.31 2.81 6.51
C PRO A 50 -4.34 4.02 5.56
N LEU A 51 -4.66 3.77 4.30
CA LEU A 51 -4.93 4.79 3.29
C LEU A 51 -6.43 5.08 3.26
N LYS A 52 -6.80 6.33 2.98
CA LYS A 52 -8.20 6.78 2.97
C LYS A 52 -8.66 7.04 1.53
N PRO A 53 -9.89 6.64 1.16
CA PRO A 53 -10.42 6.92 -0.16
C PRO A 53 -10.55 8.44 -0.35
N VAL A 54 -10.17 8.94 -1.52
CA VAL A 54 -10.29 10.35 -1.88
C VAL A 54 -11.14 10.49 -3.14
N GLY A 55 -12.18 11.33 -3.05
CA GLY A 55 -13.11 11.57 -4.15
C GLY A 55 -13.96 10.35 -4.53
N GLY A 56 -14.54 10.41 -5.73
CA GLY A 56 -15.30 9.33 -6.34
C GLY A 56 -14.44 8.38 -7.19
N PRO A 57 -15.04 7.31 -7.75
CA PRO A 57 -14.35 6.48 -8.73
C PRO A 57 -13.98 7.28 -10.00
N ASP A 58 -12.89 6.89 -10.63
CA ASP A 58 -12.48 7.40 -11.95
C ASP A 58 -13.35 6.80 -13.08
N LEU A 59 -13.08 7.21 -14.33
CA LEU A 59 -13.83 6.72 -15.50
C LEU A 59 -13.71 5.21 -15.73
N GLU A 60 -12.72 4.55 -15.12
CA GLU A 60 -12.50 3.11 -15.18
C GLU A 60 -13.03 2.39 -13.92
N GLY A 61 -13.78 3.10 -13.06
CA GLY A 61 -14.35 2.55 -11.83
C GLY A 61 -13.34 2.37 -10.68
N ARG A 62 -12.09 2.83 -10.85
CA ARG A 62 -11.08 2.72 -9.79
C ARG A 62 -11.20 3.87 -8.81
N ARG A 63 -10.99 3.60 -7.53
CA ARG A 63 -10.94 4.63 -6.50
C ARG A 63 -9.50 4.95 -6.13
N VAL A 64 -9.27 6.20 -5.78
CA VAL A 64 -7.97 6.65 -5.28
C VAL A 64 -7.97 6.53 -3.77
N TYR A 65 -6.88 5.98 -3.21
CA TYR A 65 -6.60 5.96 -1.79
C TYR A 65 -5.32 6.73 -1.51
N GLU A 66 -5.33 7.56 -0.47
CA GLU A 66 -4.20 8.40 -0.09
C GLU A 66 -3.89 8.31 1.41
N GLY A 67 -2.61 8.43 1.76
CA GLY A 67 -2.18 8.44 3.14
C GLY A 67 -0.70 8.77 3.30
N PRO A 68 -0.27 9.16 4.51
CA PRO A 68 1.11 9.51 4.77
C PRO A 68 2.00 8.26 4.81
N LEU A 69 3.21 8.40 4.29
CA LEU A 69 4.28 7.42 4.39
C LEU A 69 5.51 8.12 4.95
N SER A 70 5.77 7.92 6.24
CA SER A 70 6.91 8.52 6.92
C SER A 70 8.21 7.81 6.55
N LEU A 71 9.23 8.60 6.24
CA LEU A 71 10.59 8.15 5.98
C LEU A 71 11.47 8.46 7.19
N ASP A 72 11.18 7.81 8.31
CA ASP A 72 11.75 8.11 9.63
C ASP A 72 13.07 7.38 9.91
N ARG A 73 13.56 6.55 8.97
CA ARG A 73 14.78 5.75 9.14
C ARG A 73 15.74 5.87 7.95
N THR A 74 17.03 5.75 8.26
CA THR A 74 18.10 5.77 7.26
C THR A 74 18.33 4.40 6.61
N GLY A 75 18.79 4.43 5.35
CA GLY A 75 19.09 3.23 4.57
C GLY A 75 17.97 2.84 3.59
N PRO A 76 18.07 1.66 2.95
CA PRO A 76 17.09 1.20 1.97
C PRO A 76 15.69 1.11 2.58
N PHE A 77 14.73 1.75 1.90
CA PHE A 77 13.34 1.80 2.32
C PHE A 77 12.44 1.23 1.24
N GLY A 78 11.48 0.41 1.65
CA GLY A 78 10.54 -0.26 0.76
C GLY A 78 9.14 -0.13 1.30
N TYR A 79 8.18 -0.10 0.38
CA TYR A 79 6.77 -0.17 0.70
C TYR A 79 6.02 -1.02 -0.31
N THR A 80 4.92 -1.58 0.13
CA THR A 80 3.93 -2.25 -0.70
C THR A 80 2.53 -1.83 -0.29
N VAL A 81 1.53 -2.18 -1.08
CA VAL A 81 0.13 -1.94 -0.75
C VAL A 81 -0.56 -3.29 -0.58
N ARG A 82 -1.32 -3.42 0.51
CA ARG A 82 -2.23 -4.56 0.70
C ARG A 82 -3.66 -4.07 0.89
N ILE A 83 -4.60 -4.89 0.48
CA ILE A 83 -6.03 -4.63 0.61
C ILE A 83 -6.59 -5.79 1.43
N LEU A 84 -7.22 -5.48 2.56
CA LEU A 84 -7.75 -6.47 3.49
C LEU A 84 -9.26 -6.34 3.56
N PRO A 85 -10.03 -7.45 3.61
CA PRO A 85 -11.44 -7.36 3.95
C PRO A 85 -11.63 -6.74 5.34
N THR A 86 -12.67 -5.92 5.49
CA THR A 86 -13.06 -5.38 6.78
C THR A 86 -14.56 -5.51 6.98
N HIS A 87 -14.95 -5.87 8.19
CA HIS A 87 -16.34 -5.87 8.62
C HIS A 87 -16.39 -5.80 10.13
N ARG A 88 -17.36 -5.07 10.69
CA ARG A 88 -17.50 -4.82 12.14
C ARG A 88 -17.63 -6.08 13.02
N LEU A 89 -17.93 -7.22 12.41
CA LEU A 89 -18.09 -8.52 13.11
C LEU A 89 -16.85 -9.41 13.01
N LEU A 90 -15.81 -9.00 12.27
CA LEU A 90 -14.54 -9.70 12.26
C LEU A 90 -13.73 -9.29 13.50
N ALA A 91 -13.24 -10.26 14.25
CA ALA A 91 -12.22 -10.06 15.27
C ALA A 91 -10.89 -9.64 14.66
N THR A 92 -10.55 -10.16 13.46
CA THR A 92 -9.36 -9.73 12.70
C THR A 92 -9.59 -9.86 11.20
N SER A 93 -8.84 -9.11 10.39
CA SER A 93 -8.87 -9.22 8.92
C SER A 93 -8.41 -10.60 8.39
N ALA A 94 -7.73 -11.40 9.21
CA ALA A 94 -7.29 -12.74 8.83
C ALA A 94 -8.41 -13.80 8.91
N GLU A 95 -9.53 -13.50 9.59
CA GLU A 95 -10.58 -14.50 9.86
C GLU A 95 -11.25 -15.07 8.61
N LEU A 96 -11.33 -14.30 7.53
CA LEU A 96 -11.93 -14.77 6.27
C LEU A 96 -11.00 -15.68 5.46
N GLY A 97 -9.71 -15.79 5.80
CA GLY A 97 -8.75 -16.62 5.07
C GLY A 97 -8.52 -16.22 3.60
N LEU A 98 -8.92 -15.00 3.21
CA LEU A 98 -8.77 -14.50 1.85
C LEU A 98 -7.35 -13.99 1.62
N VAL A 99 -6.64 -14.63 0.69
CA VAL A 99 -5.30 -14.21 0.26
C VAL A 99 -5.27 -14.19 -1.26
N ALA A 100 -4.95 -13.03 -1.82
CA ALA A 100 -4.63 -12.88 -3.23
C ALA A 100 -3.25 -12.24 -3.34
N VAL A 101 -2.45 -12.76 -4.27
CA VAL A 101 -1.21 -12.13 -4.71
C VAL A 101 -1.45 -11.50 -6.07
N PRO A 102 -0.73 -10.43 -6.44
CA PRO A 102 -0.79 -9.91 -7.81
C PRO A 102 -0.57 -11.05 -8.81
N SER A 103 -1.37 -11.07 -9.87
CA SER A 103 -1.15 -12.00 -10.97
C SER A 103 0.24 -11.75 -11.59
N GLU A 104 0.88 -12.80 -12.08
CA GLU A 104 2.25 -12.79 -12.63
C GLU A 104 2.39 -11.78 -13.80
N ASP A 105 1.27 -11.49 -14.47
CA ASP A 105 1.13 -10.49 -15.55
C ASP A 105 1.28 -9.03 -15.07
N VAL A 106 1.17 -8.76 -13.76
CA VAL A 106 1.52 -7.46 -13.13
C VAL A 106 3.04 -7.43 -12.87
N GLY A 107 3.81 -7.79 -13.90
CA GLY A 107 5.27 -7.74 -13.90
C GLY A 107 5.73 -6.29 -14.07
N GLU A 108 6.72 -5.89 -13.27
CA GLU A 108 7.37 -4.57 -13.30
C GLU A 108 6.62 -3.40 -12.62
N GLY A 109 6.08 -3.64 -11.42
CA GLY A 109 5.62 -2.51 -10.58
C GLY A 109 5.43 -2.78 -9.08
N ALA A 110 5.70 -3.99 -8.60
CA ALA A 110 5.27 -4.45 -7.27
C ALA A 110 6.01 -3.84 -6.06
N GLY A 111 6.96 -2.94 -6.29
CA GLY A 111 7.61 -2.16 -5.24
C GLY A 111 8.54 -1.13 -5.86
N VAL A 112 8.33 0.14 -5.54
CA VAL A 112 9.33 1.17 -5.83
C VAL A 112 10.36 1.08 -4.70
N LEU A 113 11.57 0.61 -5.03
CA LEU A 113 12.72 0.79 -4.16
C LEU A 113 13.13 2.26 -4.21
N LEU A 114 12.92 2.98 -3.12
CA LEU A 114 13.49 4.30 -2.92
C LEU A 114 14.93 4.09 -2.45
N ARG A 115 15.88 4.35 -3.35
CA ARG A 115 17.32 4.22 -3.14
C ARG A 115 18.00 5.58 -3.26
#